data_AF-A0A350ZZV8-F1
#
_entry.id   AF-A0A350ZZV8-F1
#
_cell.length_a   1.000
_cell.length_b   1.000
_cell.length_c   1.000
_cell.angle_alpha   90.00
_cell.angle_beta   90.00
_cell.angle_gamma   90.00
#
_symmetry.space_group_name_H-M   'P 1'
#
loop_
_entity.id
_entity.type
_entity.pdbx_description
1 polymer ?
#
loop_
_entity_poly.entity_id
_entity_poly.type
_entity_poly.pdbx_seq_one_letter_code
_entity_poly.pdbx_strand_id
1 'polypeptide(L)' 'MKFRSLALAAAIASVGLSSAVFTPAAHAQAAEQYFPILVYRTGAYAANGNPWANGYVDYLKLVNA' A
#
# COMPACT_ATOMS: atom_id res chain seq x y z
N MET A 1 -12.77 -37.64 29.56
CA MET A 1 -12.26 -37.53 28.17
C MET A 1 -13.09 -36.58 27.30
N LYS A 2 -14.44 -36.59 27.38
CA LYS A 2 -15.31 -35.70 26.59
C LYS A 2 -15.05 -34.19 26.79
N PHE A 3 -14.85 -33.75 28.03
CA PHE A 3 -14.57 -32.33 28.34
C PHE A 3 -13.25 -31.83 27.74
N ARG A 4 -12.19 -32.64 27.79
CA ARG A 4 -10.90 -32.30 27.17
C ARG A 4 -11.03 -32.22 25.65
N SER A 5 -11.78 -33.12 25.03
CA SER A 5 -12.03 -33.12 23.58
C SER A 5 -12.86 -31.89 23.15
N LEU A 6 -13.88 -31.51 23.93
CA LEU A 6 -14.66 -30.29 23.69
C LEU A 6 -13.81 -29.02 23.84
N ALA A 7 -12.98 -28.95 24.89
CA ALA A 7 -12.08 -27.83 25.10
C ALA A 7 -11.05 -27.69 23.96
N LEU A 8 -10.52 -28.81 23.45
CA LEU A 8 -9.61 -28.81 22.31
C LEU A 8 -10.29 -28.35 21.02
N ALA A 9 -11.52 -28.82 20.77
CA ALA A 9 -12.30 -28.40 19.62
C ALA A 9 -12.63 -26.89 19.68
N ALA A 10 -12.99 -26.37 20.85
CA ALA A 10 -13.25 -24.96 21.06
C ALA A 10 -11.99 -24.10 20.86
N ALA A 11 -10.82 -24.56 21.34
CA ALA A 11 -9.55 -23.87 21.13
C ALA A 11 -9.21 -23.79 19.62
N ILE A 12 -9.33 -24.90 18.89
CA ILE A 12 -9.08 -24.93 17.44
C ILE A 12 -10.07 -24.02 16.69
N ALA A 13 -11.35 -24.06 17.04
CA ALA A 13 -12.36 -23.21 16.45
C ALA A 13 -12.07 -21.72 16.69
N SER A 14 -11.63 -21.35 17.90
CA SER A 14 -11.31 -19.95 18.24
C SER A 14 -10.11 -19.41 17.45
N VAL A 15 -9.10 -20.25 17.20
CA VAL A 15 -7.95 -19.89 16.36
C VAL A 15 -8.40 -19.69 14.91
N GLY A 16 -9.21 -20.59 14.37
CA GLY A 16 -9.74 -20.47 13.00
C GLY A 16 -10.68 -19.27 12.80
N LEU A 17 -11.50 -18.95 13.80
CA LEU A 17 -12.38 -17.77 13.74
C LEU A 17 -11.59 -16.46 13.86
N SER A 18 -10.52 -16.45 14.68
CA SER A 18 -9.70 -15.25 14.85
C SER A 18 -8.98 -14.84 13.56
N SER A 19 -8.51 -15.80 12.76
CA SER A 19 -7.87 -15.49 11.48
C SER A 19 -8.86 -14.98 10.43
N ALA A 20 -10.14 -15.41 10.48
CA ALA A 20 -11.18 -14.94 9.56
C ALA A 20 -11.77 -13.57 9.93
N VAL A 21 -11.77 -13.20 11.22
CA VAL A 21 -12.43 -11.98 11.72
C VAL A 21 -11.43 -10.84 11.97
N PHE A 22 -10.20 -11.13 12.38
CA PHE A 22 -9.20 -10.12 12.74
C PHE A 22 -8.11 -9.90 11.70
N THR A 23 -8.04 -10.68 10.62
CA THR A 23 -7.17 -10.29 9.52
C THR A 23 -7.76 -9.04 8.86
N PRO A 24 -7.03 -7.91 8.79
CA PRO A 24 -7.44 -6.84 7.91
C PRO A 24 -7.59 -7.45 6.53
N ALA A 25 -8.74 -7.21 5.87
CA ALA A 25 -8.90 -7.58 4.48
C ALA A 25 -7.72 -6.96 3.73
N ALA A 26 -6.80 -7.80 3.25
CA ALA A 26 -5.73 -7.38 2.37
C ALA A 26 -6.39 -7.02 1.05
N HIS A 27 -6.93 -5.81 0.97
CA HIS A 27 -7.37 -5.24 -0.28
C HIS A 27 -6.14 -5.10 -1.14
N ALA A 28 -6.13 -5.74 -2.32
CA ALA A 28 -5.15 -5.54 -3.37
C ALA A 28 -5.33 -4.14 -3.98
N GLN A 29 -5.15 -3.10 -3.16
CA GLN A 29 -4.99 -1.73 -3.62
C GLN A 29 -3.59 -1.67 -4.22
N ALA A 30 -3.45 -1.05 -5.40
CA ALA A 30 -2.13 -0.65 -5.86
C ALA A 30 -1.49 0.18 -4.75
N ALA A 31 -0.25 -0.14 -4.36
CA ALA A 31 0.49 0.60 -3.34
C ALA A 31 0.92 1.96 -3.93
N GLU A 32 -0.06 2.82 -4.17
CA GLU A 32 0.14 4.14 -4.75
C GLU A 32 0.62 5.08 -3.64
N GLN A 33 1.88 5.51 -3.75
CA GLN A 33 2.41 6.57 -2.92
C GLN A 33 2.27 7.91 -3.66
N TYR A 34 1.52 8.84 -3.07
CA TYR A 34 1.38 10.17 -3.62
C TYR A 34 2.64 11.00 -3.37
N PHE A 35 3.17 11.60 -4.43
CA PHE A 35 4.30 12.51 -4.37
C PHE A 35 3.94 13.87 -4.97
N PRO A 36 3.81 14.93 -4.15
CA PRO A 36 3.51 16.27 -4.65
C PRO A 36 4.71 16.85 -5.41
N ILE A 37 4.46 17.43 -6.58
CA ILE A 37 5.47 18.07 -7.40
C ILE A 37 5.17 19.57 -7.54
N LEU A 38 6.13 20.42 -7.16
CA LEU A 38 6.03 21.86 -7.32
C LEU A 38 6.57 22.26 -8.69
N VAL A 39 5.67 22.48 -9.65
CA VAL A 39 6.05 22.79 -11.04
C VAL A 39 5.86 24.26 -11.36
N TYR A 40 6.84 24.81 -12.07
CA TYR A 40 6.76 26.14 -12.69
C TYR A 40 7.09 26.01 -14.18
N ARG A 41 6.05 25.81 -14.99
CA ARG A 41 6.19 25.58 -16.45
C ARG A 41 6.03 26.85 -17.29
N THR A 42 5.77 27.98 -16.65
CA THR A 42 5.50 29.27 -17.30
C THR A 42 6.34 30.39 -16.69
N GLY A 43 6.56 31.46 -17.46
CA GLY A 43 7.34 32.64 -17.03
C GLY A 43 8.83 32.52 -17.34
N ALA A 44 9.61 33.50 -16.87
CA ALA A 44 11.03 33.65 -17.20
C ALA A 44 11.89 32.42 -16.81
N TYR A 45 11.48 31.68 -15.78
CA TYR A 45 12.21 30.52 -15.28
C TYR A 45 11.73 29.17 -15.86
N ALA A 46 10.76 29.17 -16.78
CA ALA A 46 10.20 27.95 -17.37
C ALA A 46 11.24 27.06 -18.06
N ALA A 47 12.27 27.68 -18.68
CA ALA A 47 13.35 26.97 -19.34
C ALA A 47 14.14 26.05 -18.38
N ASN A 48 14.26 26.44 -17.11
CA ASN A 48 14.89 25.62 -16.07
C ASN A 48 13.89 24.67 -15.39
N GLY A 49 12.63 25.10 -15.20
CA GLY A 49 11.61 24.31 -14.51
C GLY A 49 11.08 23.12 -15.30
N ASN A 50 10.92 23.26 -16.61
CA ASN A 50 10.44 22.18 -17.48
C ASN A 50 11.32 20.91 -17.45
N PRO A 51 12.65 20.98 -17.64
CA PRO A 51 13.49 19.78 -17.58
C PRO A 51 13.52 19.15 -16.19
N TRP A 52 13.50 19.95 -15.12
CA TRP A 52 13.41 19.43 -13.75
C TRP A 52 12.12 18.61 -13.54
N ALA A 53 10.97 19.17 -13.91
CA ALA A 53 9.67 18.51 -13.70
C ALA A 53 9.53 17.23 -14.53
N ASN A 54 10.09 17.22 -15.75
CA ASN A 54 10.07 16.04 -16.60
C ASN A 54 10.98 14.94 -16.03
N GLY A 55 12.23 15.28 -15.67
CA GLY A 55 13.16 14.32 -15.08
C GLY A 55 12.65 13.69 -13.77
N TYR A 56 11.99 14.48 -12.92
CA TYR A 56 11.34 13.98 -11.71
C TYR A 56 10.28 12.91 -12.02
N VAL A 57 9.38 13.19 -12.95
CA VAL A 57 8.30 12.26 -13.33
C VAL A 57 8.87 11.03 -14.02
N ASP A 58 9.85 11.19 -14.90
CA ASP A 58 10.45 10.09 -15.64
C ASP A 58 11.23 9.15 -14.70
N TYR A 59 11.91 9.69 -13.69
CA TYR A 59 12.56 8.87 -12.67
C TYR A 59 11.56 8.06 -11.85
N LEU A 60 10.46 8.66 -11.39
CA LEU A 60 9.42 7.93 -10.66
C LEU A 60 8.77 6.83 -11.51
N LYS A 61 8.59 7.08 -12.81
CA LYS A 61 8.11 6.04 -13.75
C LYS A 61 9.13 4.91 -13.88
N LEU A 62 10.42 5.23 -14.01
CA LEU A 62 11.49 4.23 -14.08
C LEU A 62 11.54 3.35 -12.83
N VAL A 63 11.42 3.95 -11.64
CA VAL A 63 11.48 3.23 -10.36
C VAL A 63 10.29 2.29 -10.16
N ASN A 64 9.11 2.66 -10.68
CA ASN A 64 7.90 1.86 -10.55
C ASN A 64 7.63 0.93 -11.75
N ALA A 65 8.55 0.85 -12.72
CA ALA A 65 8.42 0.01 -13.90
C ALA A 65 8.59 -1.49 -13.60
#